data_AF-A0A9E1T3V2-F1
#
_entry.id   AF-A0A9E1T3V2-F1
#
_cell.length_a   1.000
_cell.length_b   1.000
_cell.length_c   1.000
_cell.angle_alpha   90.00
_cell.angle_beta   90.00
_cell.angle_gamma   90.00
#
_symmetry.space_group_name_H-M   'P 1'
#
loop_
_entity.id
_entity.type
_entity.pdbx_description
1 polymer ?
#
loop_
_entity_poly.entity_id
_entity_poly.type
_entity_poly.pdbx_seq_one_letter_code
_entity_poly.pdbx_strand_id
1 'polypeptide(L)'
;MRKKKVLLLVAGFVGCCLIGAYFAIPPVLENLLKQSLTEHESNSVQSVQVSWTGPQRIYGLHVESKHGSADVDIEILSGLFGIVTGDHYSVLVHGDAVLHTTAIDEIAAPQNGSVTVAEEDGKHDTAVFTFPAISVDVQLDTLTVQGDEPLVYSNLLASIIV
;
A
#
# COMPACT_ATOMS: atom_id res chain seq x y z
N MET A 1 9.52 15.92 -47.27
CA MET A 1 8.13 15.96 -46.75
C MET A 1 7.67 14.69 -46.03
N ARG A 2 8.00 13.46 -46.49
CA ARG A 2 7.57 12.20 -45.84
C ARG A 2 8.01 12.05 -44.37
N LYS A 3 9.27 12.36 -44.03
CA LYS A 3 9.79 12.27 -42.64
C LYS A 3 9.03 13.17 -41.64
N LYS A 4 8.59 14.37 -42.05
CA LYS A 4 7.79 15.28 -41.21
C LYS A 4 6.37 14.75 -40.96
N LYS A 5 5.76 14.09 -41.96
CA LYS A 5 4.43 13.46 -41.83
C LYS A 5 4.48 12.22 -40.92
N VAL A 6 5.54 11.42 -41.03
CA VAL A 6 5.76 10.27 -40.13
C VAL A 6 6.00 10.73 -38.70
N LEU A 7 6.81 11.77 -38.49
CA LEU A 7 7.03 12.35 -37.15
C LEU A 7 5.72 12.83 -36.51
N LEU A 8 4.85 13.50 -37.29
CA LEU A 8 3.55 13.96 -36.80
C LEU A 8 2.60 12.81 -36.46
N LEU A 9 2.59 11.74 -37.24
CA LEU A 9 1.79 10.54 -36.95
C LEU A 9 2.28 9.83 -35.67
N VAL A 10 3.60 9.70 -35.51
CA VAL A 10 4.18 9.10 -34.31
C VAL A 10 3.87 9.96 -33.08
N ALA A 11 4.06 11.29 -33.17
CA ALA A 11 3.73 12.19 -32.08
C ALA A 11 2.23 12.16 -31.72
N GLY A 12 1.34 12.11 -32.72
CA GLY A 12 -0.09 11.96 -32.50
C GLY A 12 -0.45 10.63 -31.83
N PHE A 13 0.16 9.53 -32.28
CA PHE A 13 -0.04 8.21 -31.67
C PHE A 13 0.41 8.18 -30.21
N VAL A 14 1.63 8.68 -29.93
CA VAL A 14 2.15 8.79 -28.55
C VAL A 14 1.24 9.66 -27.70
N GLY A 15 0.76 10.79 -28.22
CA GLY A 15 -0.19 11.66 -27.53
C GLY A 15 -1.48 10.92 -27.14
N CYS A 16 -2.06 10.15 -28.06
CA CYS A 16 -3.24 9.33 -27.77
C CYS A 16 -2.96 8.27 -26.70
N CYS A 17 -1.80 7.60 -26.75
CA CYS A 17 -1.40 6.62 -25.74
C CYS A 17 -1.26 7.26 -24.35
N LEU A 18 -0.65 8.45 -24.26
CA LEU A 18 -0.48 9.16 -23.00
C LEU A 18 -1.82 9.58 -22.39
N ILE A 19 -2.75 10.08 -23.22
CA ILE A 19 -4.10 10.42 -22.77
C ILE A 19 -4.84 9.16 -22.29
N GLY A 20 -4.76 8.07 -23.05
CA GLY A 20 -5.36 6.79 -22.66
C GLY A 20 -4.81 6.28 -21.34
N ALA A 21 -3.48 6.30 -21.17
CA ALA A 21 -2.81 5.91 -19.93
C ALA A 21 -3.23 6.78 -18.74
N TYR A 22 -3.35 8.10 -18.94
CA TYR A 22 -3.78 9.03 -17.90
C TYR A 22 -5.19 8.69 -17.37
N PHE A 23 -6.13 8.28 -18.21
CA PHE A 23 -7.47 7.93 -17.74
C PHE A 23 -7.62 6.46 -17.31
N ALA A 24 -6.83 5.54 -17.87
CA ALA A 24 -7.00 4.11 -17.64
C ALA A 24 -6.20 3.58 -16.43
N ILE A 25 -5.01 4.13 -16.14
CA ILE A 25 -4.14 3.57 -15.09
C ILE A 25 -4.77 3.66 -13.70
N PRO A 26 -5.30 4.81 -13.22
CA PRO A 26 -5.88 4.88 -11.89
C PRO A 26 -6.98 3.84 -11.60
N PRO A 27 -8.04 3.69 -12.44
CA PRO A 27 -9.07 2.69 -12.17
C PRO A 27 -8.59 1.24 -12.31
N VAL A 28 -7.60 0.97 -13.17
CA VAL A 28 -6.97 -0.37 -13.24
C VAL A 28 -6.25 -0.68 -11.93
N LEU A 29 -5.50 0.28 -11.40
CA LEU A 29 -4.76 0.11 -10.16
C LEU A 29 -5.68 -0.02 -8.95
N GLU A 30 -6.79 0.74 -8.89
CA GLU A 30 -7.82 0.57 -7.86
C GLU A 30 -8.35 -0.86 -7.81
N ASN A 31 -8.65 -1.44 -8.98
CA ASN A 31 -9.19 -2.80 -9.05
C ASN A 31 -8.15 -3.85 -8.65
N LEU A 32 -6.89 -3.69 -9.08
CA LEU A 32 -5.81 -4.58 -8.68
C LEU A 32 -5.57 -4.53 -7.17
N LEU A 33 -5.52 -3.33 -6.59
CA LEU A 33 -5.35 -3.14 -5.15
C LEU A 33 -6.52 -3.75 -4.37
N LYS A 34 -7.77 -3.50 -4.80
CA LYS A 34 -8.94 -4.15 -4.18
C LYS A 34 -8.82 -5.67 -4.21
N GLN A 35 -8.48 -6.24 -5.37
CA GLN A 35 -8.35 -7.68 -5.52
C GLN A 35 -7.26 -8.28 -4.63
N SER A 36 -6.08 -7.64 -4.56
CA SER A 36 -4.98 -8.09 -3.69
C SER A 36 -5.33 -7.96 -2.20
N LEU A 37 -6.05 -6.90 -1.80
CA LEU A 37 -6.45 -6.71 -0.41
C LEU A 37 -7.53 -7.73 0.02
N THR A 38 -8.40 -8.14 -0.91
CA THR A 38 -9.46 -9.15 -0.68
C THR A 38 -9.07 -10.55 -1.11
N GLU A 39 -7.78 -10.83 -1.33
CA GLU A 39 -7.32 -12.16 -1.76
C GLU A 39 -7.54 -13.20 -0.64
N HIS A 40 -7.42 -12.77 0.62
CA HIS A 40 -7.83 -13.55 1.77
C HIS A 40 -9.33 -13.39 2.01
N GLU A 41 -10.07 -14.51 2.10
CA GLU A 41 -11.54 -14.51 2.25
C GLU A 41 -12.06 -13.73 3.47
N SER A 42 -11.25 -13.62 4.52
CA SER A 42 -11.60 -12.88 5.73
C SER A 42 -11.30 -11.38 5.63
N ASN A 43 -10.55 -10.93 4.63
CA ASN A 43 -10.25 -9.52 4.45
C ASN A 43 -11.33 -8.85 3.60
N SER A 44 -11.66 -7.61 3.94
CA SER A 44 -12.58 -6.81 3.13
C SER A 44 -12.09 -5.38 3.00
N VAL A 45 -12.47 -4.72 1.91
CA VAL A 45 -12.14 -3.32 1.67
C VAL A 45 -13.37 -2.61 1.10
N GLN A 46 -13.73 -1.47 1.67
CA GLN A 46 -14.89 -0.72 1.21
C GLN A 46 -14.59 0.05 -0.08
N SER A 47 -13.48 0.79 -0.09
CA SER A 47 -13.07 1.52 -1.28
C SER A 47 -11.57 1.74 -1.35
N VAL A 48 -11.06 1.82 -2.58
CA VAL A 48 -9.70 2.23 -2.89
C VAL A 48 -9.83 3.37 -3.89
N GLN A 49 -9.14 4.47 -3.64
CA GLN A 49 -9.09 5.65 -4.49
C GLN A 49 -7.65 5.88 -4.92
N VAL A 50 -7.43 5.83 -6.23
CA VAL A 50 -6.13 6.09 -6.83
C VAL A 50 -6.21 7.37 -7.64
N SER A 51 -5.24 8.24 -7.46
CA SER A 51 -5.19 9.51 -8.21
C SER A 51 -3.78 9.87 -8.63
N TRP A 52 -3.68 10.56 -9.77
CA TRP A 52 -2.38 10.98 -10.30
C TRP A 52 -1.68 12.02 -9.42
N THR A 53 -2.43 13.01 -8.96
CA THR A 53 -1.88 14.21 -8.30
C THR A 53 -2.29 14.36 -6.84
N GLY A 54 -3.23 13.56 -6.34
CA GLY A 54 -3.69 13.60 -4.95
C GLY A 54 -3.29 12.35 -4.17
N PRO A 55 -3.55 12.31 -2.86
CA PRO A 55 -3.27 11.15 -2.02
C PRO A 55 -3.96 9.87 -2.54
N GLN A 56 -3.35 8.72 -2.30
CA GLN A 56 -4.01 7.42 -2.47
C GLN A 56 -4.69 7.05 -1.17
N ARG A 57 -5.92 6.53 -1.23
CA ARG A 57 -6.70 6.23 -0.03
C ARG A 57 -7.33 4.86 -0.10
N ILE A 58 -7.23 4.11 0.98
CA ILE A 58 -7.90 2.84 1.21
C ILE A 58 -8.81 3.04 2.41
N TYR A 59 -10.10 2.85 2.23
CA TYR A 59 -11.11 3.05 3.26
C TYR A 59 -11.78 1.74 3.64
N GLY A 60 -12.02 1.57 4.94
CA GLY A 60 -12.69 0.42 5.53
C GLY A 60 -11.97 -0.87 5.21
N LEU A 61 -10.63 -0.90 5.39
CA LEU A 61 -9.86 -2.12 5.27
C LEU A 61 -10.02 -2.93 6.55
N HIS A 62 -10.75 -4.03 6.45
CA HIS A 62 -10.80 -5.07 7.47
C HIS A 62 -9.74 -6.12 7.17
N VAL A 63 -8.82 -6.33 8.10
CA VAL A 63 -7.84 -7.41 8.05
C VAL A 63 -8.13 -8.35 9.21
N GLU A 64 -8.36 -9.63 8.90
CA GLU A 64 -8.51 -10.66 9.92
C GLU A 64 -7.38 -11.68 9.79
N SER A 65 -6.76 -11.99 10.92
CA SER A 65 -5.68 -12.95 11.01
C SER A 65 -5.90 -13.87 12.22
N LYS A 66 -5.12 -14.95 12.28
CA LYS A 66 -5.12 -15.86 13.44
C LYS A 66 -4.77 -15.16 14.76
N HIS A 67 -4.09 -14.02 14.70
CA HIS A 67 -3.57 -13.30 15.87
C HIS A 67 -4.44 -12.10 16.26
N GLY A 68 -5.51 -11.80 15.51
CA GLY A 68 -6.34 -10.63 15.74
C GLY A 68 -6.95 -10.06 14.46
N SER A 69 -7.72 -9.00 14.61
CA SER A 69 -8.36 -8.26 13.53
C SER A 69 -8.03 -6.77 13.62
N ALA A 70 -8.07 -6.07 12.49
CA ALA A 70 -7.91 -4.63 12.44
C ALA A 70 -8.86 -4.04 11.40
N ASP A 71 -9.50 -2.93 11.77
CA ASP A 71 -10.33 -2.11 10.92
C ASP A 71 -9.61 -0.77 10.74
N VAL A 72 -9.00 -0.57 9.57
CA VAL A 72 -8.12 0.57 9.32
C VAL A 72 -8.43 1.29 8.01
N ASP A 73 -8.15 2.59 8.01
CA ASP A 73 -8.06 3.43 6.83
C ASP A 73 -6.59 3.75 6.58
N ILE A 74 -6.15 3.64 5.33
CA ILE A 74 -4.77 3.93 4.93
C ILE A 74 -4.77 5.09 3.94
N GLU A 75 -4.02 6.14 4.25
CA GLU A 75 -3.78 7.28 3.39
C GLU A 75 -2.29 7.38 3.04
N ILE A 76 -1.99 7.26 1.75
CA ILE A 76 -0.65 7.51 1.20
C ILE A 76 -0.67 8.96 0.72
N LEU A 77 0.09 9.83 1.37
CA LEU A 77 0.04 11.28 1.11
C LEU A 77 0.52 11.66 -0.30
N SER A 78 1.22 10.75 -0.98
CA SER A 78 1.77 10.95 -2.32
C SER A 78 0.77 10.57 -3.43
N GLY A 79 0.77 11.38 -4.50
CA GLY A 79 0.11 11.04 -5.76
C GLY A 79 0.87 10.00 -6.56
N LEU A 80 0.18 9.31 -7.48
CA LEU A 80 0.79 8.28 -8.33
C LEU A 80 2.00 8.83 -9.14
N PHE A 81 1.99 10.11 -9.53
CA PHE A 81 3.18 10.73 -10.12
C PHE A 81 4.38 10.81 -9.18
N GLY A 82 4.16 11.19 -7.92
CA GLY A 82 5.22 11.20 -6.89
C GLY A 82 5.75 9.80 -6.62
N ILE A 83 4.87 8.80 -6.66
CA ILE A 83 5.25 7.39 -6.51
C ILE A 83 6.08 6.88 -7.69
N VAL A 84 5.72 7.24 -8.92
CA VAL A 84 6.50 6.81 -10.10
C VAL A 84 7.85 7.53 -10.21
N THR A 85 7.97 8.73 -9.63
CA THR A 85 9.20 9.55 -9.71
C THR A 85 10.18 9.32 -8.56
N GLY A 86 9.79 8.58 -7.51
CA GLY A 86 10.70 8.09 -6.47
C GLY A 86 10.86 9.02 -5.27
N ASP A 87 9.86 9.85 -4.96
CA ASP A 87 9.88 10.70 -3.76
C ASP A 87 9.75 9.87 -2.45
N HIS A 88 10.06 10.48 -1.30
CA HIS A 88 9.84 9.84 0.01
C HIS A 88 8.33 9.67 0.26
N TYR A 89 7.92 8.51 0.76
CA TYR A 89 6.51 8.20 0.98
C TYR A 89 6.15 8.25 2.46
N SER A 90 5.11 9.03 2.77
CA SER A 90 4.46 9.03 4.07
C SER A 90 3.12 8.34 3.95
N VAL A 91 2.95 7.29 4.74
CA VAL A 91 1.73 6.51 4.85
C VAL A 91 1.16 6.75 6.22
N LEU A 92 -0.12 7.03 6.28
CA LEU A 92 -0.85 7.30 7.51
C LEU A 92 -1.96 6.26 7.64
N VAL A 93 -1.93 5.50 8.72
CA VAL A 93 -2.88 4.43 9.02
C VAL A 93 -3.71 4.87 10.22
N HIS A 94 -5.04 4.86 10.10
CA HIS A 94 -5.95 5.19 11.19
C HIS A 94 -6.93 4.05 11.45
N GLY A 95 -7.37 3.84 12.69
CA GLY A 95 -8.51 2.97 12.98
C GLY A 95 -8.38 2.19 14.28
N ASP A 96 -8.95 0.99 14.29
CA ASP A 96 -9.05 0.16 15.47
C ASP A 96 -8.38 -1.20 15.25
N ALA A 97 -7.79 -1.76 16.30
CA ALA A 97 -7.17 -3.07 16.26
C ALA A 97 -7.53 -3.93 17.48
N VAL A 98 -7.64 -5.23 17.26
CA VAL A 98 -7.88 -6.25 18.27
C VAL A 98 -6.82 -7.33 18.14
N LEU A 99 -6.07 -7.60 19.21
CA LEU A 99 -5.06 -8.65 19.29
C LEU A 99 -5.55 -9.78 20.20
N HIS A 100 -5.36 -11.02 19.80
CA HIS A 100 -5.67 -12.20 20.62
C HIS A 100 -4.41 -12.65 21.39
N THR A 101 -4.51 -12.77 22.72
CA THR A 101 -3.37 -13.00 23.63
C THR A 101 -2.63 -14.32 23.41
N THR A 102 -3.24 -15.31 22.76
CA THR A 102 -2.56 -16.56 22.36
C THR A 102 -1.40 -16.32 21.38
N ALA A 103 -1.31 -15.13 20.80
CA ALA A 103 -0.21 -14.69 19.94
C ALA A 103 0.98 -14.07 20.70
N ILE A 104 0.82 -13.67 21.97
CA ILE A 104 1.84 -12.90 22.69
C ILE A 104 2.99 -13.79 23.19
N ASP A 105 2.74 -15.08 23.45
CA ASP A 105 3.79 -16.05 23.79
C ASP A 105 4.74 -16.36 22.62
N GLU A 106 4.37 -15.99 21.39
CA GLU A 106 5.19 -16.14 20.17
C GLU A 106 5.70 -14.80 19.61
N ILE A 107 5.58 -13.69 20.37
CA ILE A 107 6.33 -12.47 20.03
C ILE A 107 7.73 -12.64 20.61
N ALA A 108 8.52 -13.50 19.95
CA ALA A 108 9.97 -13.44 20.09
C ALA A 108 10.40 -11.98 19.82
N ALA A 109 11.28 -11.46 20.67
CA ALA A 109 11.92 -10.15 20.58
C ALA A 109 12.12 -9.69 19.13
N PRO A 110 11.95 -8.38 18.82
CA PRO A 110 11.96 -7.86 17.45
C PRO A 110 13.19 -8.38 16.72
N GLN A 111 12.99 -9.42 15.92
CA GLN A 111 14.01 -9.81 14.98
C GLN A 111 13.96 -8.74 13.92
N ASN A 112 15.08 -8.07 13.68
CA ASN A 112 15.30 -7.25 12.50
C ASN A 112 15.04 -8.14 11.27
N GLY A 113 13.78 -8.23 10.88
CA GLY A 113 13.29 -9.07 9.82
C GLY A 113 13.62 -8.40 8.50
N SER A 114 14.84 -8.65 8.01
CA SER A 114 15.13 -8.51 6.59
C SER A 114 14.14 -9.40 5.84
N VAL A 115 13.18 -8.80 5.15
CA VAL A 115 12.37 -9.49 4.15
C VAL A 115 13.32 -9.85 3.01
N THR A 116 13.95 -11.01 3.08
CA THR A 116 14.59 -11.63 1.93
C THR A 116 13.49 -12.10 1.00
N VAL A 117 13.17 -11.28 0.00
CA VAL A 117 12.52 -11.75 -1.22
C VAL A 117 13.45 -12.83 -1.78
N ALA A 118 12.94 -14.06 -1.90
CA ALA A 118 13.67 -15.12 -2.58
C ALA A 118 13.90 -14.67 -4.03
N GLU A 119 15.15 -14.36 -4.37
CA GLU A 119 15.57 -14.18 -5.76
C GLU A 119 15.34 -15.50 -6.50
N GLU A 120 14.30 -15.52 -7.34
CA GLU A 120 14.16 -16.57 -8.34
C GLU A 120 15.21 -16.30 -9.43
N ASP A 121 16.18 -17.20 -9.50
CA ASP A 121 17.35 -17.17 -10.37
C ASP A 121 16.95 -17.06 -11.85
N GLY A 122 16.99 -15.82 -12.36
CA GLY A 122 16.56 -15.49 -13.72
C GLY A 122 17.23 -14.21 -14.20
N LYS A 123 18.46 -14.35 -14.69
CA LYS A 123 19.29 -13.32 -15.34
C LYS A 123 18.47 -12.27 -16.12
N HIS A 124 18.16 -11.17 -15.45
CA HIS A 124 17.73 -9.92 -16.07
C HIS A 124 18.61 -8.81 -15.53
N ASP A 125 19.30 -8.11 -16.43
CA ASP A 125 19.92 -6.81 -16.18
C ASP A 125 18.84 -5.89 -15.59
N THR A 126 18.72 -5.88 -14.26
CA THR A 126 17.70 -5.15 -13.54
C THR A 126 18.39 -3.95 -12.93
N ALA A 127 17.98 -2.76 -13.37
CA ALA A 127 18.15 -1.57 -12.57
C ALA A 127 17.68 -1.94 -11.17
N VAL A 128 18.58 -1.92 -10.19
CA VAL A 128 18.25 -2.18 -8.78
C VAL A 128 17.24 -1.10 -8.40
N PHE A 129 15.95 -1.42 -8.47
CA PHE A 129 14.90 -0.57 -7.97
C PHE A 129 14.98 -0.67 -6.46
N THR A 130 15.78 0.22 -5.88
CA THR A 130 15.76 0.42 -4.43
C THR A 130 14.42 1.04 -4.10
N PHE A 131 13.57 0.28 -3.39
CA PHE A 131 12.35 0.84 -2.82
C PHE A 131 12.75 2.06 -1.97
N PRO A 132 12.21 3.26 -2.23
CA PRO A 132 12.54 4.42 -1.42
C PRO A 132 12.01 4.19 0.00
N ALA A 133 12.68 4.75 1.01
CA ALA A 133 12.29 4.61 2.40
C ALA A 133 10.81 5.01 2.59
N ILE A 134 10.07 4.23 3.36
CA ILE A 134 8.64 4.46 3.63
C ILE A 134 8.51 4.82 5.11
N SER A 135 7.94 5.98 5.40
CA SER A 135 7.56 6.37 6.75
C SER A 135 6.08 6.04 6.95
N VAL A 136 5.76 5.20 7.94
CA VAL A 136 4.40 4.78 8.27
C VAL A 136 4.04 5.32 9.65
N ASP A 137 3.12 6.27 9.69
CA ASP A 137 2.52 6.76 10.93
C ASP A 137 1.22 5.99 11.17
N VAL A 138 1.12 5.33 12.32
CA VAL A 138 -0.05 4.56 12.75
C VAL A 138 -0.72 5.30 13.90
N GLN A 139 -2.00 5.61 13.73
CA GLN A 139 -2.84 6.28 14.71
C GLN A 139 -4.04 5.37 15.02
N LEU A 140 -3.99 4.64 16.13
CA LEU A 140 -5.11 3.80 16.53
C LEU A 140 -6.00 4.53 17.52
N ASP A 141 -7.29 4.61 17.22
CA ASP A 141 -8.30 5.12 18.13
C ASP A 141 -8.40 4.19 19.34
N THR A 142 -8.49 2.87 19.07
CA THR A 142 -8.41 1.83 20.09
C THR A 142 -7.54 0.64 19.69
N LEU A 143 -6.81 0.09 20.67
CA LEU A 143 -6.16 -1.22 20.57
C LEU A 143 -6.66 -2.08 21.73
N THR A 144 -7.36 -3.17 21.41
CA THR A 144 -7.84 -4.12 22.40
C THR A 144 -6.98 -5.36 22.38
N VAL A 145 -6.37 -5.71 23.52
CA VAL A 145 -5.68 -6.99 23.71
C VAL A 145 -6.64 -7.93 24.43
N GLN A 146 -7.19 -8.89 23.71
CA GLN A 146 -8.09 -9.92 24.25
C GLN A 146 -7.29 -11.01 24.95
N GLY A 147 -7.46 -11.10 26.26
CA GLY A 147 -7.03 -12.23 27.10
C GLY A 147 -8.05 -12.53 28.18
N ASP A 148 -7.66 -13.26 29.23
CA ASP A 148 -8.54 -13.58 30.37
C ASP A 148 -9.12 -12.30 31.02
N GLU A 149 -8.34 -11.23 31.03
CA GLU A 149 -8.81 -9.87 31.29
C GLU A 149 -8.47 -8.99 30.07
N PRO A 150 -9.46 -8.38 29.38
CA PRO A 150 -9.21 -7.56 28.21
C PRO A 150 -8.56 -6.24 28.60
N LEU A 151 -7.46 -5.90 27.94
CA LEU A 151 -6.78 -4.60 28.07
C LEU A 151 -7.15 -3.73 26.88
N VAL A 152 -7.58 -2.50 27.13
CA VAL A 152 -7.94 -1.53 26.08
C VAL A 152 -7.03 -0.32 26.20
N TYR A 153 -6.31 -0.03 25.12
CA TYR A 153 -5.51 1.17 24.95
C TYR A 153 -6.24 2.12 24.00
N SER A 154 -6.11 3.42 24.21
CA SER A 154 -6.77 4.43 23.39
C SER A 154 -5.81 5.52 22.96
N ASN A 155 -6.02 6.11 21.78
CA ASN A 155 -5.20 7.17 21.18
C ASN A 155 -3.71 6.78 21.09
N LEU A 156 -3.44 5.64 20.45
CA LEU A 156 -2.07 5.17 20.24
C LEU A 156 -1.47 5.81 19.00
N LEU A 157 -0.26 6.33 19.15
CA LEU A 157 0.54 6.87 18.05
C LEU A 157 1.84 6.07 17.96
N ALA A 158 2.11 5.52 16.78
CA ALA A 158 3.36 4.85 16.47
C ALA A 158 3.88 5.35 15.12
N SER A 159 5.19 5.39 14.96
CA SER A 159 5.84 5.74 13.69
C SER A 159 6.89 4.68 13.39
N ILE A 160 6.83 4.14 12.18
CA ILE A 160 7.70 3.05 11.70
C ILE A 160 8.40 3.54 10.43
N ILE A 161 9.71 3.36 10.36
CA ILE A 161 10.50 3.66 9.16
C ILE A 161 10.94 2.32 8.57
N VAL A 162 10.57 2.06 7.31
CA VAL A 162 10.86 0.83 6.56
C VAL A 162 11.78 1.12 5.39
#